data_AF-A0A843CKV9-F1
#
_entry.id   AF-A0A843CKV9-F1
#
_cell.length_a   1.000
_cell.length_b   1.000
_cell.length_c   1.000
_cell.angle_alpha   90.00
_cell.angle_beta   90.00
_cell.angle_gamma   90.00
#
_symmetry.space_group_name_H-M   'P 1'
#
loop_
_entity.id
_entity.type
_entity.pdbx_description
1 polymer ?
#
loop_
_entity_poly.entity_id
_entity_poly.type
_entity_poly.pdbx_seq_one_letter_code
_entity_poly.pdbx_strand_id
1 'polypeptide(L)' 'MQKSTRPKEIVYNIEPKRPILENKLVKTAIFALVASISVIVISQVLSQHSEGTTIKDVGLIFGIMLAVIPFTLHQLKEVK' A
#
# COMPACT_ATOMS: atom_id res chain seq x y z
N MET A 1 36.54 48.33 -11.02
CA MET A 1 36.08 46.92 -11.16
C MET A 1 34.63 46.83 -10.68
N GLN A 2 33.68 46.79 -11.62
CA GLN A 2 32.24 46.77 -11.32
C GLN A 2 31.79 45.30 -11.20
N LYS A 3 31.37 44.88 -10.01
CA LYS A 3 30.99 43.49 -9.71
C LYS A 3 29.58 43.25 -10.26
N SER A 4 29.49 42.60 -11.42
CA SER A 4 28.24 42.19 -12.04
C SER A 4 27.51 41.17 -11.17
N THR A 5 26.48 41.60 -10.44
CA THR A 5 25.53 40.73 -9.74
C THR A 5 24.47 40.27 -10.74
N ARG A 6 24.71 39.12 -11.39
CA ARG A 6 23.66 38.42 -12.14
C ARG A 6 22.73 37.71 -11.15
N PRO A 7 21.41 37.80 -11.29
CA PRO A 7 20.47 37.04 -10.47
C PRO A 7 20.66 35.53 -10.73
N LYS A 8 20.78 34.74 -9.65
CA LYS A 8 20.81 33.28 -9.72
C LYS A 8 19.48 32.79 -10.30
N GLU A 9 19.53 32.19 -11.47
CA GLU A 9 18.40 31.54 -12.11
C GLU A 9 17.89 30.41 -11.19
N ILE A 10 16.64 30.51 -10.73
CA ILE A 10 16.00 29.45 -9.96
C ILE A 10 15.65 28.36 -10.97
N VAL A 11 16.52 27.36 -11.10
CA VAL A 11 16.24 26.15 -11.87
C VAL A 11 15.11 25.42 -11.15
N TYR A 12 13.88 25.58 -11.64
CA TYR A 12 12.79 24.69 -11.26
C TYR A 12 13.19 23.30 -11.77
N ASN A 13 13.61 22.41 -10.86
CA ASN A 13 13.79 21.01 -11.20
C ASN A 13 12.40 20.41 -11.46
N ILE A 14 11.93 20.50 -12.71
CA ILE A 14 10.67 19.91 -13.17
C ILE A 14 10.89 18.43 -13.46
N GLU A 15 11.41 17.68 -12.48
CA GLU A 15 11.42 16.23 -12.60
C GLU A 15 9.95 15.75 -12.62
N PRO A 16 9.53 14.98 -13.64
CA PRO A 16 8.19 14.45 -13.67
C PRO A 16 7.96 13.60 -12.42
N LYS A 17 6.87 13.85 -11.70
CA LYS A 17 6.47 13.01 -10.57
C LYS A 17 6.48 11.56 -11.03
N ARG A 18 7.26 10.72 -10.36
CA ARG A 18 7.35 9.29 -10.67
C ARG A 18 5.94 8.69 -10.74
N PRO A 19 5.67 7.78 -11.68
CA PRO A 19 4.37 7.16 -11.81
C PRO A 19 3.91 6.59 -10.47
N ILE A 20 2.65 6.80 -10.12
CA ILE A 20 2.06 6.38 -8.83
C ILE A 20 2.26 4.87 -8.60
N LEU A 21 2.32 4.10 -9.68
CA LEU A 21 2.55 2.65 -9.68
C LEU A 21 4.00 2.22 -9.36
N GLU A 22 4.98 3.12 -9.52
CA GLU A 22 6.37 2.88 -9.10
C GLU A 22 6.57 3.08 -7.59
N ASN A 23 5.61 3.70 -6.91
CA ASN A 23 5.67 3.84 -5.47
C ASN A 23 5.46 2.46 -4.82
N LYS A 24 6.51 1.94 -4.18
CA LYS A 24 6.48 0.66 -3.43
C LYS A 24 5.32 0.61 -2.43
N LEU A 25 5.02 1.73 -1.77
CA LEU A 25 3.95 1.79 -0.77
C LEU A 25 2.58 1.54 -1.42
N VAL A 26 2.32 2.21 -2.54
CA VAL A 26 1.06 2.06 -3.28
C VAL A 26 0.93 0.64 -3.83
N LYS A 27 2.01 0.10 -4.39
CA LYS A 27 2.02 -1.29 -4.89
C LYS A 27 1.73 -2.30 -3.77
N THR A 28 2.39 -2.16 -2.62
CA THR A 28 2.17 -3.03 -1.44
C THR A 28 0.74 -2.88 -0.92
N ALA A 29 0.21 -1.66 -0.84
CA ALA A 29 -1.16 -1.41 -0.39
C ALA A 29 -2.19 -2.06 -1.32
N ILE A 30 -2.02 -1.95 -2.65
CA ILE A 30 -2.92 -2.58 -3.62
C ILE A 30 -2.88 -4.10 -3.49
N PHE A 31 -1.69 -4.70 -3.39
CA PHE A 31 -1.57 -6.16 -3.22
C PHE A 31 -2.20 -6.64 -1.91
N ALA A 32 -1.97 -5.93 -0.81
CA ALA A 32 -2.55 -6.26 0.49
C ALA A 32 -4.08 -6.15 0.46
N LEU A 33 -4.62 -5.12 -0.19
CA LEU A 33 -6.05 -4.92 -0.36
C LEU A 33 -6.70 -6.06 -1.17
N VAL A 34 -6.12 -6.40 -2.32
CA VAL A 34 -6.65 -7.48 -3.18
C VAL A 34 -6.60 -8.83 -2.47
N ALA A 35 -5.51 -9.12 -1.76
CA ALA A 35 -5.39 -10.35 -0.97
C ALA A 35 -6.42 -10.41 0.16
N SER A 36 -6.60 -9.31 0.89
CA SER A 36 -7.57 -9.17 1.98
C SER A 36 -9.00 -9.44 1.50
N ILE A 37 -9.42 -8.76 0.43
CA ILE A 37 -10.77 -8.92 -0.16
C ILE A 37 -10.96 -10.36 -0.65
N SER A 38 -9.96 -10.94 -1.31
CA SER A 38 -10.03 -12.32 -1.82
C SER A 38 -10.27 -13.32 -0.70
N VAL A 39 -9.53 -13.21 0.41
CA VAL A 39 -9.71 -14.10 1.57
C VAL A 39 -11.10 -13.94 2.17
N ILE A 40 -11.57 -12.71 2.37
CA ILE A 40 -12.90 -12.46 2.94
C ILE A 40 -13.99 -13.07 2.05
N VAL A 41 -13.94 -12.85 0.74
CA VAL A 41 -14.93 -13.38 -0.21
C VAL A 41 -14.89 -14.91 -0.24
N ILE A 42 -13.71 -15.52 -0.35
CA ILE A 42 -13.56 -16.98 -0.36
C ILE A 42 -14.09 -17.59 0.93
N SER A 43 -13.78 -16.99 2.08
CA SER A 43 -14.27 -17.45 3.37
C SER A 43 -15.78 -17.32 3.53
N GLN A 44 -16.40 -16.28 2.94
CA GLN A 44 -17.86 -16.16 2.89
C GLN A 44 -18.49 -17.26 2.04
N VAL A 45 -17.93 -17.53 0.86
CA VAL A 45 -18.42 -18.60 -0.04
C VAL A 45 -18.25 -19.98 0.60
N LEU A 46 -17.11 -20.25 1.24
CA LEU A 46 -16.87 -21.52 1.94
C LEU A 46 -17.77 -21.67 3.18
N SER A 47 -18.00 -20.59 3.92
CA SER A 47 -18.89 -20.61 5.08
C SER A 47 -20.31 -21.03 4.69
N GLN A 48 -20.82 -20.58 3.53
CA GLN A 48 -22.12 -21.00 3.00
C GLN A 48 -22.21 -22.51 2.72
N HIS A 49 -21.09 -23.15 2.33
CA HIS A 49 -21.05 -24.59 2.03
C HIS A 49 -20.82 -25.47 3.26
N SER A 50 -20.28 -24.91 4.36
CA SER A 50 -19.96 -25.67 5.58
C SER A 50 -20.98 -25.50 6.72
N GLU A 51 -22.06 -24.76 6.50
CA GLU A 51 -23.09 -24.40 7.49
C GLU A 51 -22.56 -23.78 8.80
N GLY A 52 -21.29 -23.35 8.82
CA GLY A 52 -20.61 -22.83 10.02
C GLY A 52 -20.15 -21.38 9.86
N THR A 53 -20.36 -20.57 10.90
CA THR A 53 -19.86 -19.17 10.94
C THR A 53 -18.36 -19.07 11.18
N THR A 54 -17.75 -20.12 11.74
CA THR A 54 -16.32 -20.16 12.09
C THR A 54 -15.41 -19.83 10.91
N ILE A 55 -15.71 -20.35 9.71
CA ILE A 55 -14.91 -20.08 8.50
C ILE A 55 -14.98 -18.61 8.11
N LYS A 56 -16.16 -17.99 8.24
CA LYS A 56 -16.35 -16.56 7.97
C LYS A 56 -15.54 -15.70 8.94
N ASP A 57 -15.56 -16.04 10.23
CA ASP A 57 -14.89 -15.28 11.27
C ASP A 57 -13.37 -15.40 11.15
N VAL A 58 -12.86 -16.61 10.90
CA VAL A 58 -11.43 -16.84 10.61
C VAL A 58 -11.01 -16.08 9.35
N GLY A 59 -11.80 -16.15 8.28
CA GLY A 59 -11.55 -15.41 7.06
C GLY A 59 -11.48 -13.90 7.24
N LEU A 60 -12.38 -13.35 8.05
CA LEU A 60 -12.40 -11.93 8.38
C LEU A 60 -11.12 -11.52 9.13
N ILE A 61 -10.73 -12.27 10.17
CA ILE A 61 -9.52 -12.01 10.95
C ILE A 61 -8.27 -12.08 10.07
N PHE A 62 -8.14 -13.13 9.26
CA PHE A 62 -7.01 -13.29 8.34
C PHE A 62 -6.98 -12.19 7.27
N GLY A 63 -8.14 -11.81 6.73
CA GLY A 63 -8.26 -10.70 5.78
C GLY A 63 -7.74 -9.38 6.36
N ILE A 64 -8.11 -9.06 7.61
CA ILE A 64 -7.63 -7.84 8.30
C ILE A 64 -6.11 -7.93 8.57
N MET A 65 -5.61 -9.08 9.03
CA MET A 65 -4.17 -9.27 9.25
C MET A 65 -3.35 -9.08 7.97
N LEU A 66 -3.83 -9.58 6.83
CA LEU A 66 -3.18 -9.40 5.53
C LEU A 66 -3.16 -7.95 5.05
N ALA A 67 -4.08 -7.10 5.51
CA ALA A 67 -4.04 -5.67 5.23
C ALA A 67 -3.02 -4.94 6.13
N VAL A 68 -3.03 -5.26 7.44
CA VAL A 68 -2.24 -4.55 8.45
C VAL A 68 -0.76 -4.93 8.41
N ILE A 69 -0.43 -6.22 8.36
CA ILE A 69 0.97 -6.69 8.48
C ILE A 69 1.88 -6.13 7.38
N PRO A 70 1.53 -6.22 6.07
CA PRO A 70 2.40 -5.69 5.02
C PRO A 70 2.56 -4.18 5.10
N PHE A 71 1.51 -3.48 5.52
CA PHE A 71 1.54 -2.03 5.70
C PHE A 71 2.48 -1.63 6.86
N THR A 72 2.37 -2.30 8.00
CA THR A 72 3.27 -2.09 9.15
C THR A 72 4.71 -2.44 8.80
N LEU A 73 4.96 -3.56 8.12
CA LEU A 73 6.30 -3.94 7.66
C LEU A 73 6.89 -2.93 6.68
N HIS A 74 6.06 -2.34 5.81
CA HIS A 74 6.48 -1.29 4.90
C HIS A 74 6.92 -0.04 5.68
N GLN A 75 6.13 0.41 6.67
CA GLN A 75 6.50 1.55 7.51
C GLN A 75 7.81 1.31 8.28
N LEU A 76 7.97 0.12 8.87
CA LEU A 76 9.20 -0.22 9.61
C LEU A 76 10.46 -0.20 8.73
N LYS A 77 10.33 -0.44 7.42
CA LYS A 77 11.45 -0.31 6.47
C LYS A 77 11.79 1.13 6.12
N GLU A 78 10.86 2.07 6.25
CA GLU A 78 11.09 3.50 5.94
C GLU A 78 11.65 4.28 7.13
N VAL A 79 11.49 3.76 8.36
CA VAL A 79 11.98 4.39 9.60
C VAL A 79 13.45 4.01 9.92
N LYS A 80 14.04 3.08 9.18
CA LYS A 80 15.44 2.64 9.33
C LYS A 80 16.34 3.26 8.27
#